data_AF-A0AAT9I0K4-F1
#
_entry.id   AF-A0AAT9I0K4-F1
#
_cell.length_a   1.000
_cell.length_b   1.000
_cell.length_c   1.000
_cell.angle_alpha   90.00
_cell.angle_beta   90.00
_cell.angle_gamma   90.00
#
_symmetry.space_group_name_H-M   'P 1'
#
loop_
_entity.id
_entity.type
_entity.pdbx_description
1 polymer ?
#
loop_
_entity_poly.entity_id
_entity_poly.type
_entity_poly.pdbx_seq_one_letter_code
_entity_poly.pdbx_strand_id
1 'polypeptide(L)'
;MDVITAAGLYPAAAENAVEVIERKGSGHPDTLADGMAEAISRAYSVYCLDHFGAILHHNTDKLALLGGAADVAFGRGEMTAPIQVLVNGRITTALGEQSIPVEDIVTTAARQFLGAALPLLDTERWVQVRPRLTQASSPGAVTTGANADREASRQRWFAPRSLDDLAERHRLFSNDTSAGVGYAPSVSGNSSPAASRRT
;
A
#
# COMPACT_ATOMS: atom_id res chain seq x y z
N MET A 1 -1.96 20.44 20.16
CA MET A 1 -0.82 19.71 19.57
C MET A 1 0.26 19.69 20.63
N ASP A 2 0.68 18.51 21.04
CA ASP A 2 1.72 18.37 22.06
C ASP A 2 3.07 18.40 21.35
N VAL A 3 3.69 19.59 21.33
CA VAL A 3 5.00 19.80 20.70
C VAL A 3 6.05 19.85 21.78
N ILE A 4 7.01 18.92 21.72
CA ILE A 4 8.16 18.88 22.61
C ILE A 4 9.41 19.15 21.76
N THR A 5 10.16 20.19 22.11
CA THR A 5 11.43 20.52 21.47
C THR A 5 12.58 20.29 22.46
N ALA A 6 13.63 19.62 22.01
CA ALA A 6 14.87 19.44 22.76
C ALA A 6 16.07 19.93 21.92
N ALA A 7 17.06 20.51 22.59
CA ALA A 7 18.32 20.93 21.98
C ALA A 7 19.47 20.07 22.53
N GLY A 8 20.61 20.06 21.84
CA GLY A 8 21.80 19.30 22.25
C GLY A 8 21.73 17.80 21.93
N LEU A 9 20.82 17.38 21.06
CA LEU A 9 20.83 16.05 20.47
C LEU A 9 21.78 16.06 19.26
N TYR A 10 22.77 15.17 19.27
CA TYR A 10 23.70 15.01 18.16
C TYR A 10 23.23 13.86 17.25
N PRO A 11 23.44 13.95 15.93
CA PRO A 11 23.13 12.83 15.03
C PRO A 11 24.04 11.65 15.40
N ALA A 12 23.46 10.52 15.78
CA ALA A 12 24.21 9.31 16.17
C ALA A 12 25.23 8.88 15.11
N ALA A 13 24.96 9.14 13.82
CA ALA A 13 25.89 8.87 12.72
C ALA A 13 27.21 9.67 12.81
N ALA A 14 27.23 10.85 13.44
CA ALA A 14 28.44 11.66 13.58
C ALA A 14 29.38 11.17 14.70
N GLU A 15 28.88 10.37 15.64
CA GLU A 15 29.66 9.87 16.79
C GLU A 15 30.13 8.43 16.61
N ASN A 16 29.52 7.68 15.69
CA ASN A 16 29.84 6.27 15.47
C ASN A 16 30.97 6.10 14.46
N ALA A 17 31.89 5.18 14.76
CA ALA A 17 32.97 4.81 13.84
C ALA A 17 32.49 4.03 12.60
N VAL A 18 31.26 3.50 12.62
CA VAL A 18 30.67 2.68 11.57
C VAL A 18 29.23 3.10 11.32
N GLU A 19 28.88 3.24 10.04
CA GLU A 19 27.53 3.50 9.56
C GLU A 19 27.17 2.48 8.49
N VAL A 20 25.93 1.96 8.53
CA VAL A 20 25.41 1.03 7.52
C VAL A 20 24.12 1.59 6.96
N ILE A 21 24.05 1.66 5.63
CA ILE A 21 22.90 2.14 4.89
C ILE A 21 22.54 1.10 3.84
N GLU A 22 21.27 0.72 3.79
CA GLU A 22 20.72 -0.14 2.76
C GLU A 22 19.61 0.58 2.00
N ARG A 23 19.65 0.50 0.67
CA ARG A 23 18.56 0.94 -0.19
C ARG A 23 18.24 -0.15 -1.20
N LYS A 24 16.99 -0.61 -1.18
CA LYS A 24 16.46 -1.54 -2.18
C LYS A 24 16.15 -0.78 -3.47
N GLY A 25 16.70 -1.27 -4.59
CA GLY A 25 16.52 -0.66 -5.90
C GLY A 25 15.11 -0.89 -6.48
N SER A 26 14.75 -0.18 -7.54
CA SER A 26 13.40 -0.23 -8.13
C SER A 26 12.98 -1.61 -8.64
N GLY A 27 13.93 -2.47 -9.00
CA GLY A 27 13.67 -3.86 -9.41
C GLY A 27 13.70 -4.88 -8.27
N HIS A 28 13.99 -4.46 -7.04
CA HIS A 28 14.00 -5.35 -5.89
C HIS A 28 12.57 -5.83 -5.58
N PRO A 29 12.32 -7.13 -5.35
CA PRO A 29 10.98 -7.66 -5.10
C PRO A 29 10.21 -6.92 -4.00
N ASP A 30 10.84 -6.59 -2.88
CA ASP A 30 10.20 -5.82 -1.81
C ASP A 30 9.80 -4.40 -2.26
N THR A 31 10.67 -3.69 -2.98
CA THR A 31 10.36 -2.35 -3.51
C THR A 31 9.24 -2.41 -4.55
N LEU A 32 9.19 -3.47 -5.36
CA LEU A 32 8.09 -3.71 -6.28
C LEU A 32 6.79 -3.99 -5.52
N ALA A 33 6.85 -4.74 -4.41
CA ALA A 33 5.69 -5.02 -3.58
C ALA A 33 5.12 -3.75 -2.93
N ASP A 34 5.97 -2.93 -2.33
CA ASP A 34 5.60 -1.64 -1.75
C ASP A 34 4.99 -0.71 -2.81
N GLY A 35 5.64 -0.61 -3.97
CA GLY A 35 5.18 0.24 -5.05
C GLY A 35 3.85 -0.20 -5.67
N MET A 36 3.61 -1.51 -5.80
CA MET A 36 2.29 -2.02 -6.21
C MET A 36 1.22 -1.73 -5.16
N ALA A 37 1.50 -1.97 -3.87
CA ALA A 37 0.55 -1.72 -2.79
C ALA A 37 0.09 -0.25 -2.77
N GLU A 38 1.03 0.68 -2.97
CA GLU A 38 0.77 2.11 -3.10
C GLU A 38 0.01 2.46 -4.39
N ALA A 39 0.39 1.87 -5.53
CA ALA A 39 -0.28 2.10 -6.80
C ALA A 39 -1.76 1.67 -6.76
N ILE A 40 -2.05 0.53 -6.13
CA ILE A 40 -3.41 0.03 -5.91
C ILE A 40 -4.18 0.97 -4.98
N SER A 41 -3.59 1.37 -3.85
CA SER A 41 -4.17 2.33 -2.89
C SER A 41 -4.61 3.63 -3.57
N ARG A 42 -3.71 4.21 -4.37
CA ARG A 42 -3.98 5.42 -5.16
C ARG A 42 -5.08 5.21 -6.20
N ALA A 43 -5.02 4.15 -6.99
CA ALA A 43 -6.02 3.87 -8.03
C ALA A 43 -7.43 3.71 -7.43
N TYR A 44 -7.53 2.99 -6.32
CA TYR A 44 -8.78 2.82 -5.59
C TYR A 44 -9.28 4.14 -4.97
N SER A 45 -8.38 4.94 -4.38
CA SER A 45 -8.71 6.25 -3.82
C SER A 45 -9.25 7.21 -4.87
N VAL A 46 -8.61 7.27 -6.05
CA VAL A 46 -9.08 8.09 -7.18
C VAL A 46 -10.45 7.63 -7.64
N TYR A 47 -10.66 6.32 -7.83
CA TYR A 47 -11.97 5.78 -8.18
C TYR A 47 -13.05 6.23 -7.19
N CYS A 48 -12.79 6.11 -5.88
CA CYS A 48 -13.75 6.48 -4.85
C CYS A 48 -14.04 7.99 -4.83
N LEU A 49 -13.01 8.83 -5.00
CA LEU A 49 -13.21 10.29 -5.10
C LEU A 49 -14.07 10.66 -6.30
N ASP A 50 -13.79 10.08 -7.47
CA ASP A 50 -14.49 10.40 -8.71
C ASP A 50 -15.96 9.95 -8.69
N HIS A 51 -16.28 8.83 -8.03
CA HIS A 51 -17.63 8.24 -8.05
C HIS A 51 -18.47 8.60 -6.81
N PHE A 52 -17.84 8.82 -5.65
CA PHE A 52 -18.54 9.01 -4.37
C PHE A 52 -18.19 10.34 -3.69
N GLY A 53 -17.21 11.10 -4.19
CA GLY A 53 -16.74 12.33 -3.54
C GLY A 53 -16.08 12.09 -2.18
N ALA A 54 -15.60 10.87 -1.94
CA ALA A 54 -14.96 10.47 -0.69
C ALA A 54 -14.03 9.28 -0.94
N ILE A 55 -12.91 9.20 -0.22
CA ILE A 55 -12.11 7.97 -0.16
C ILE A 55 -12.77 7.03 0.84
N LEU A 56 -13.20 5.85 0.38
CA LEU A 56 -13.74 4.82 1.26
C LEU A 56 -12.60 4.02 1.91
N HIS A 57 -12.86 3.36 3.03
CA HIS A 57 -11.83 2.65 3.78
C HIS A 57 -11.20 1.52 2.99
N HIS A 58 -9.87 1.52 3.01
CA HIS A 58 -9.05 0.48 2.41
C HIS A 58 -7.66 0.49 3.04
N ASN A 59 -7.01 -0.68 3.08
CA ASN A 59 -5.61 -0.88 3.41
C ASN A 59 -5.09 -2.01 2.52
N THR A 60 -4.18 -1.69 1.60
CA THR A 60 -3.63 -2.60 0.56
C THR A 60 -2.17 -2.93 0.80
N ASP A 61 -1.68 -2.70 2.02
CA ASP A 61 -0.28 -2.79 2.44
C ASP A 61 0.19 -4.21 2.79
N LYS A 62 -0.61 -5.24 2.47
CA LYS A 62 -0.29 -6.66 2.73
C LYS A 62 -0.14 -7.41 1.40
N LEU A 63 0.83 -6.99 0.60
CA LEU A 63 1.11 -7.56 -0.71
C LEU A 63 2.31 -8.50 -0.65
N ALA A 64 2.19 -9.68 -1.28
CA ALA A 64 3.31 -10.60 -1.48
C ALA A 64 3.57 -10.79 -2.98
N LEU A 65 4.82 -10.53 -3.39
CA LEU A 65 5.33 -10.81 -4.73
C LEU A 65 6.06 -12.15 -4.69
N LEU A 66 5.42 -13.19 -5.22
CA LEU A 66 5.95 -14.55 -5.25
C LEU A 66 6.69 -14.78 -6.58
N GLY A 67 7.91 -15.31 -6.48
CA GLY A 67 8.77 -15.57 -7.63
C GLY A 67 8.12 -16.49 -8.67
N GLY A 68 8.35 -16.17 -9.94
CA GLY A 68 8.18 -17.10 -11.04
C GLY A 68 9.45 -17.92 -11.28
N ALA A 69 9.60 -18.43 -12.49
CA ALA A 69 10.83 -19.08 -12.94
C ALA A 69 11.17 -18.65 -14.36
N ALA A 70 12.46 -18.61 -14.69
CA ALA A 70 12.94 -18.27 -16.02
C ALA A 70 14.23 -19.02 -16.34
N ASP A 71 14.38 -19.42 -17.60
CA ASP A 71 15.61 -19.95 -18.17
C ASP A 71 16.35 -18.82 -18.86
N VAL A 72 17.58 -18.55 -18.41
CA VAL A 72 18.38 -17.42 -18.90
C VAL A 72 19.72 -17.88 -19.46
N ALA A 73 20.07 -17.35 -20.62
CA ALA A 73 21.36 -17.50 -21.27
C ALA A 73 21.74 -16.17 -21.96
N PHE A 74 22.99 -16.02 -22.38
CA PHE A 74 23.37 -14.82 -23.13
C PHE A 74 22.53 -14.69 -24.41
N GLY A 75 21.84 -13.56 -24.56
CA GLY A 75 20.95 -13.29 -25.70
C GLY A 75 19.59 -14.00 -25.66
N ARG A 76 19.26 -14.75 -24.60
CA ARG A 76 17.99 -15.47 -24.47
C ARG A 76 17.47 -15.45 -23.03
N GLY A 77 16.23 -15.06 -22.83
CA GLY A 77 15.51 -15.26 -21.57
C GLY A 77 14.10 -15.73 -21.86
N GLU A 78 13.67 -16.80 -21.21
CA GLU A 78 12.30 -17.30 -21.32
C GLU A 78 11.73 -17.58 -19.94
N MET A 79 10.55 -17.04 -19.67
CA MET A 79 9.81 -17.37 -18.45
C MET A 79 9.27 -18.80 -18.56
N THR A 80 9.48 -19.60 -17.52
CA THR A 80 9.01 -20.99 -17.42
C THR A 80 7.90 -21.16 -16.40
N ALA A 81 7.76 -20.21 -15.46
CA ALA A 81 6.61 -20.12 -14.56
C ALA A 81 6.24 -18.65 -14.28
N PRO A 82 4.95 -18.30 -14.18
CA PRO A 82 4.51 -16.93 -13.98
C PRO A 82 4.83 -16.43 -12.56
N ILE A 83 5.05 -15.12 -12.46
CA ILE A 83 5.11 -14.40 -11.19
C ILE A 83 3.69 -14.33 -10.61
N GLN A 84 3.55 -14.55 -9.30
CA GLN A 84 2.26 -14.42 -8.61
C GLN A 84 2.26 -13.20 -7.69
N VAL A 85 1.25 -12.35 -7.83
CA VAL A 85 1.04 -11.18 -6.98
C VAL A 85 -0.16 -11.45 -6.09
N LEU A 86 0.06 -11.69 -4.81
CA LEU A 86 -1.01 -11.88 -3.83
C LEU A 86 -1.29 -10.54 -3.15
N VAL A 87 -2.49 -10.00 -3.36
CA VAL A 87 -2.90 -8.73 -2.75
C VAL A 87 -3.87 -9.03 -1.61
N ASN A 88 -3.40 -8.93 -0.37
CA ASN A 88 -4.23 -9.07 0.83
C ASN A 88 -4.55 -7.70 1.42
N GLY A 89 -5.57 -7.67 2.27
CA GLY A 89 -5.94 -6.47 2.99
C GLY A 89 -7.42 -6.36 3.26
N ARG A 90 -7.83 -5.16 3.60
CA ARG A 90 -9.23 -4.81 3.82
C ARG A 90 -9.59 -3.68 2.89
N ILE A 91 -10.72 -3.78 2.21
CA ILE A 91 -11.14 -2.80 1.22
C ILE A 91 -12.66 -2.78 1.19
N THR A 92 -13.23 -1.59 1.07
CA THR A 92 -14.65 -1.45 0.85
C THR A 92 -14.98 -1.90 -0.58
N THR A 93 -15.96 -2.79 -0.76
CA THR A 93 -16.35 -3.27 -2.10
C THR A 93 -17.67 -2.66 -2.59
N ALA A 94 -18.36 -1.90 -1.73
CA ALA A 94 -19.59 -1.20 -2.08
C ALA A 94 -19.87 -0.02 -1.14
N LEU A 95 -20.59 0.99 -1.64
CA LEU A 95 -21.22 2.03 -0.84
C LEU A 95 -22.75 1.87 -0.95
N GLY A 96 -23.37 1.33 0.10
CA GLY A 96 -24.76 0.89 0.02
C GLY A 96 -24.93 -0.17 -1.07
N GLU A 97 -25.81 0.09 -2.03
CA GLU A 97 -26.08 -0.82 -3.16
C GLU A 97 -25.11 -0.62 -4.35
N GLN A 98 -24.27 0.42 -4.31
CA GLN A 98 -23.33 0.72 -5.40
C GLN A 98 -22.06 -0.10 -5.24
N SER A 99 -21.91 -1.15 -6.07
CA SER A 99 -20.72 -2.00 -6.10
C SER A 99 -19.50 -1.29 -6.72
N ILE A 100 -18.32 -1.63 -6.21
CA ILE A 100 -17.02 -1.13 -6.66
C ILE A 100 -16.29 -2.29 -7.36
N PRO A 101 -15.74 -2.10 -8.57
CA PRO A 101 -15.01 -3.13 -9.31
C PRO A 101 -13.59 -3.31 -8.74
N VAL A 102 -13.50 -3.74 -7.48
CA VAL A 102 -12.25 -3.82 -6.72
C VAL A 102 -11.22 -4.73 -7.39
N GLU A 103 -11.63 -5.90 -7.87
CA GLU A 103 -10.70 -6.84 -8.51
C GLU A 103 -10.07 -6.25 -9.78
N ASP A 104 -10.85 -5.54 -10.59
CA ASP A 104 -10.38 -4.90 -11.82
C ASP A 104 -9.41 -3.75 -11.50
N ILE A 105 -9.75 -2.90 -10.52
CA ILE A 105 -8.90 -1.79 -10.07
C ILE A 105 -7.55 -2.34 -9.58
N VAL A 106 -7.58 -3.35 -8.71
CA VAL A 106 -6.39 -3.97 -8.11
C VAL A 106 -5.53 -4.63 -9.18
N THR A 107 -6.14 -5.43 -10.06
CA THR A 107 -5.42 -6.17 -11.11
C THR A 107 -4.78 -5.22 -12.12
N THR A 108 -5.53 -4.21 -12.54
CA THR A 108 -5.06 -3.22 -13.52
C THR A 108 -3.93 -2.37 -12.94
N ALA A 109 -4.09 -1.84 -11.73
CA ALA A 109 -3.07 -1.02 -11.08
C ALA A 109 -1.77 -1.81 -10.83
N ALA A 110 -1.86 -3.06 -10.36
CA ALA A 110 -0.70 -3.91 -10.13
C ALA A 110 0.08 -4.19 -11.43
N ARG A 111 -0.64 -4.56 -12.51
CA ARG A 111 -0.02 -4.84 -13.82
C ARG A 111 0.60 -3.59 -14.43
N GLN A 112 -0.11 -2.46 -14.41
CA GLN A 112 0.41 -1.19 -14.92
C GLN A 112 1.69 -0.76 -14.17
N PHE A 113 1.70 -0.88 -12.85
CA PHE A 113 2.89 -0.59 -12.05
C PHE A 113 4.06 -1.52 -12.42
N LEU A 114 3.84 -2.83 -12.48
CA LEU A 114 4.88 -3.79 -12.83
C LEU A 114 5.41 -3.58 -14.25
N GLY A 115 4.54 -3.33 -15.23
CA GLY A 115 4.94 -3.08 -16.61
C GLY A 115 5.78 -1.81 -16.74
N ALA A 116 5.48 -0.77 -15.95
CA ALA A 116 6.29 0.43 -15.89
C ALA A 116 7.64 0.21 -15.18
N ALA A 117 7.66 -0.58 -14.10
CA ALA A 117 8.87 -0.86 -13.33
C ALA A 117 9.81 -1.88 -14.01
N LEU A 118 9.24 -2.82 -14.78
CA LEU A 118 9.93 -3.90 -15.48
C LEU A 118 9.49 -3.94 -16.96
N PRO A 119 10.01 -3.04 -17.82
CA PRO A 119 9.51 -2.87 -19.19
C PRO A 119 9.65 -4.09 -20.12
N LEU A 120 10.51 -5.06 -19.76
CA LEU A 120 10.70 -6.31 -20.51
C LEU A 120 9.75 -7.43 -20.08
N LEU A 121 8.95 -7.20 -19.03
CA LEU A 121 7.98 -8.17 -18.53
C LEU A 121 6.63 -7.96 -19.20
N ASP A 122 6.17 -8.94 -19.97
CA ASP A 122 4.78 -9.01 -20.41
C ASP A 122 3.89 -9.40 -19.22
N THR A 123 3.26 -8.39 -18.60
CA THR A 123 2.43 -8.56 -17.41
C THR A 123 1.09 -9.24 -17.67
N GLU A 124 0.61 -9.22 -18.92
CA GLU A 124 -0.62 -9.92 -19.28
C GLU A 124 -0.39 -11.43 -19.33
N ARG A 125 0.76 -11.84 -19.87
CA ARG A 125 1.13 -13.25 -20.00
C ARG A 125 1.76 -13.85 -18.74
N TRP A 126 2.64 -13.12 -18.07
CA TRP A 126 3.54 -13.70 -17.05
C TRP A 126 3.25 -13.26 -15.62
N VAL A 127 2.24 -12.42 -15.39
CA VAL A 127 1.85 -11.99 -14.04
C VAL A 127 0.41 -12.41 -13.75
N GLN A 128 0.27 -13.18 -12.67
CA GLN A 128 -1.02 -13.57 -12.11
C GLN A 128 -1.30 -12.76 -10.85
N VAL A 129 -2.25 -11.83 -10.93
CA VAL A 129 -2.71 -11.08 -9.76
C VAL A 129 -3.83 -11.85 -9.08
N ARG A 130 -3.73 -12.01 -7.76
CA ARG A 130 -4.69 -12.75 -6.93
C ARG A 130 -5.14 -11.86 -5.77
N PRO A 131 -6.23 -11.11 -5.93
CA PRO A 131 -6.84 -10.38 -4.82
C PRO A 131 -7.41 -11.36 -3.77
N ARG A 132 -7.07 -11.14 -2.50
CA ARG A 132 -7.59 -11.84 -1.31
C ARG A 132 -8.01 -10.80 -0.28
N LEU A 133 -8.99 -10.01 -0.68
CA LEU A 133 -9.43 -8.83 0.05
C LEU A 133 -10.68 -9.16 0.87
N THR A 134 -10.82 -8.51 2.02
CA THR A 134 -11.95 -8.76 2.93
C THR A 134 -12.63 -7.45 3.35
N GLN A 135 -13.92 -7.54 3.68
CA GLN A 135 -14.68 -6.45 4.31
C GLN A 135 -14.88 -6.69 5.82
N ALA A 136 -14.23 -7.72 6.36
CA ALA A 136 -14.39 -8.10 7.74
C ALA A 136 -13.95 -6.96 8.66
N SER A 137 -14.79 -6.67 9.65
CA SER A 137 -14.48 -5.72 10.72
C SER A 137 -13.18 -6.11 11.44
N SER A 138 -12.53 -5.13 12.07
CA SER A 138 -11.36 -5.42 12.90
C SER A 138 -11.64 -6.53 13.92
N PRO A 139 -10.65 -7.39 14.24
CA PRO A 139 -10.79 -8.40 15.28
C PRO A 139 -11.35 -7.80 16.58
N GLY A 140 -12.31 -8.50 17.20
CA GLY A 140 -12.95 -8.08 18.46
C GLY A 140 -14.24 -7.26 18.31
N ALA A 141 -14.79 -7.11 17.10
CA ALA A 141 -16.11 -6.50 16.93
C ALA A 141 -17.21 -7.33 17.62
N VAL A 142 -17.91 -6.74 18.59
CA VAL A 142 -19.05 -7.39 19.26
C VAL A 142 -20.29 -7.18 18.41
N THR A 143 -20.86 -8.25 17.86
CA THR A 143 -22.03 -8.20 16.96
C THR A 143 -23.37 -8.45 17.68
N THR A 144 -23.34 -8.65 19.01
CA THR A 144 -24.53 -9.01 19.80
C THR A 144 -24.68 -8.15 21.07
N GLY A 145 -25.93 -7.89 21.48
CA GLY A 145 -26.27 -7.19 22.73
C GLY A 145 -26.47 -5.68 22.62
N ALA A 146 -26.90 -5.05 23.71
CA ALA A 146 -27.30 -3.63 23.77
C ALA A 146 -26.17 -2.61 23.45
N ASN A 147 -24.93 -3.06 23.37
CA ASN A 147 -23.77 -2.24 22.97
C ASN A 147 -23.40 -2.38 21.48
N ALA A 148 -24.10 -3.24 20.71
CA ALA A 148 -23.87 -3.40 19.28
C ALA A 148 -24.00 -2.06 18.52
N ASP A 149 -24.91 -1.18 18.96
CA ASP A 149 -25.12 0.14 18.36
C ASP A 149 -24.05 1.17 18.73
N ARG A 150 -23.32 0.99 19.86
CA ARG A 150 -22.26 1.90 20.31
C ARG A 150 -20.90 1.59 19.65
N GLU A 151 -20.65 0.34 19.30
CA GLU A 151 -19.45 -0.11 18.55
C GLU A 151 -19.68 -0.14 17.02
N ALA A 152 -20.89 0.19 16.58
CA ALA A 152 -21.35 0.24 15.20
C ALA A 152 -20.46 1.04 14.24
N SER A 153 -19.70 2.04 14.73
CA SER A 153 -18.80 2.86 13.90
C SER A 153 -17.62 2.05 13.34
N ARG A 154 -17.12 1.05 14.07
CA ARG A 154 -16.07 0.13 13.57
C ARG A 154 -16.65 -1.06 12.80
N GLN A 155 -17.91 -1.41 13.05
CA GLN A 155 -18.57 -2.53 12.38
C GLN A 155 -18.88 -2.24 10.91
N ARG A 156 -19.13 -0.97 10.56
CA ARG A 156 -19.46 -0.55 9.18
C ARG A 156 -18.29 0.06 8.43
N TRP A 157 -17.08 -0.05 8.98
CA TRP A 157 -15.94 0.70 8.49
C TRP A 157 -15.57 0.33 7.05
N PHE A 158 -15.65 -0.97 6.70
CA PHE A 158 -15.40 -1.51 5.35
C PHE A 158 -16.70 -1.91 4.60
N ALA A 159 -17.86 -1.57 5.17
CA ALA A 159 -19.18 -1.83 4.60
C ALA A 159 -20.14 -0.64 4.88
N PRO A 160 -19.80 0.59 4.44
CA PRO A 160 -20.64 1.77 4.63
C PRO A 160 -21.89 1.71 3.74
N ARG A 161 -23.02 2.20 4.25
CA ARG A 161 -24.28 2.29 3.47
C ARG A 161 -24.44 3.64 2.79
N SER A 162 -23.88 4.67 3.40
CA SER A 162 -23.85 6.04 2.91
C SER A 162 -22.58 6.74 3.38
N LEU A 163 -22.34 7.94 2.86
CA LEU A 163 -21.22 8.76 3.30
C LEU A 163 -21.28 9.15 4.79
N ASP A 164 -22.45 9.09 5.42
CA ASP A 164 -22.61 9.39 6.85
C ASP A 164 -22.04 8.27 7.75
N ASP A 165 -21.87 7.06 7.21
CA ASP A 165 -21.20 5.97 7.95
C ASP A 165 -19.66 6.18 8.01
N LEU A 166 -19.09 7.14 7.25
CA LEU A 166 -17.67 7.47 7.26
C LEU A 166 -17.35 8.47 8.40
N ALA A 167 -17.06 7.93 9.58
CA ALA A 167 -16.79 8.73 10.78
C ALA A 167 -15.70 9.79 10.57
N GLU A 168 -14.69 9.52 9.74
CA GLU A 168 -13.58 10.42 9.44
C GLU A 168 -14.00 11.72 8.75
N ARG A 169 -15.17 11.75 8.11
CA ARG A 169 -15.74 12.97 7.53
C ARG A 169 -16.24 13.94 8.59
N HIS A 170 -16.57 13.43 9.78
CA HIS A 170 -17.13 14.23 10.87
C HIS A 170 -16.13 14.48 11.99
N ARG A 171 -15.13 13.60 12.15
CA ARG A 171 -14.11 13.71 13.17
C ARG A 171 -12.79 13.14 12.68
N LEU A 172 -11.69 13.86 12.89
CA LEU A 172 -10.36 13.29 12.70
C LEU A 172 -10.04 12.32 13.84
N PHE A 173 -9.66 11.10 13.50
CA PHE A 173 -9.12 10.12 14.43
C PHE A 173 -8.11 9.23 13.73
N SER A 174 -7.18 8.68 14.49
CA SER A 174 -6.20 7.75 13.95
C SER A 174 -6.82 6.37 13.75
N ASN A 175 -6.47 5.71 12.64
CA ASN A 175 -6.87 4.33 12.39
C ASN A 175 -6.14 3.33 13.31
N ASP A 176 -4.95 3.70 13.81
CA ASP A 176 -4.14 2.91 14.72
C ASP A 176 -3.28 3.81 15.64
N THR A 177 -2.65 3.23 16.67
CA THR A 177 -1.63 3.90 17.47
C THR A 177 -0.27 3.70 16.81
N SER A 178 0.19 4.68 16.05
CA SER A 178 1.41 4.60 15.24
C SER A 178 2.32 5.80 15.48
N ALA A 179 3.62 5.64 15.19
CA ALA A 179 4.61 6.72 15.26
C ALA A 179 5.36 6.83 13.93
N GLY A 180 5.48 8.06 13.41
CA GLY A 180 6.32 8.38 12.27
C GLY A 180 7.65 8.97 12.74
N VAL A 181 8.76 8.58 12.11
CA VAL A 181 10.10 9.10 12.38
C VAL A 181 10.68 9.66 11.09
N GLY A 182 11.28 10.85 11.16
CA GLY A 182 11.97 11.48 10.05
C GLY A 182 13.13 12.32 10.56
N TYR A 183 14.15 12.52 9.72
CA TYR A 183 15.31 13.36 10.01
C TYR A 183 15.77 14.08 8.74
N ALA A 184 16.43 15.23 8.92
CA ALA A 184 17.06 15.99 7.85
C ALA A 184 18.21 16.84 8.44
N PRO A 185 19.27 17.14 7.66
CA PRO A 185 19.54 16.65 6.30
C PRO A 185 19.96 15.16 6.28
N SER A 186 20.03 14.56 5.09
CA SER A 186 20.64 13.24 4.93
C SER A 186 22.12 13.28 5.32
N VAL A 187 22.57 12.22 5.99
CA VAL A 187 23.99 11.95 6.28
C VAL A 187 24.77 11.67 4.99
N SER A 188 26.08 11.90 5.00
CA SER A 188 26.95 11.85 3.81
C SER A 188 26.92 10.53 3.04
N GLY A 189 26.67 9.40 3.71
CA GLY A 189 26.49 8.09 3.05
C GLY A 189 25.13 7.90 2.38
N ASN A 190 24.14 8.75 2.66
CA ASN A 190 22.74 8.63 2.24
C ASN A 190 22.34 9.67 1.16
N SER A 191 23.28 10.48 0.66
CA SER A 191 23.01 11.39 -0.45
C SER A 191 23.04 10.62 -1.78
N SER A 192 21.86 10.37 -2.39
CA SER A 192 21.82 9.98 -3.80
C SER A 192 22.30 11.17 -4.66
N PRO A 193 23.23 10.96 -5.62
CA PRO A 193 23.41 11.95 -6.68
C PRO A 193 22.05 12.10 -7.37
N ALA A 194 21.60 13.34 -7.58
CA ALA A 194 20.35 13.62 -8.28
C ALA A 194 20.29 12.75 -9.53
N ALA A 195 19.32 11.84 -9.58
CA ALA A 195 19.14 10.96 -10.73
C ALA A 195 18.90 11.85 -11.94
N SER A 196 19.91 12.02 -12.80
CA SER A 196 19.70 12.63 -14.11
C SER A 196 18.80 11.65 -14.85
N ARG A 197 17.50 11.92 -14.88
CA ARG A 197 16.59 11.29 -15.85
C ARG A 197 17.12 11.70 -17.21
N ARG A 198 17.89 10.82 -17.86
CA ARG A 198 18.13 10.92 -19.28
C ARG A 198 16.79 10.58 -19.94
N THR A 199 16.27 11.58 -20.64
CA THR A 199 15.13 11.55 -21.55
C THR A 199 15.25 10.46 -22.59
#